data_AF-A0A258FGQ0-F1
#
_entry.id   AF-A0A258FGQ0-F1
#
_cell.length_a   1.000
_cell.length_b   1.000
_cell.length_c   1.000
_cell.angle_alpha   90.00
_cell.angle_beta   90.00
_cell.angle_gamma   90.00
#
_symmetry.space_group_name_H-M   'P 1'
#
loop_
_entity.id
_entity.type
_entity.pdbx_description
1 polymer ?
#
loop_
_entity_poly.entity_id
_entity_poly.type
_entity_poly.pdbx_seq_one_letter_code
_entity_poly.pdbx_strand_id
1 'polypeptide(L)'
;MKTLLPFSHPELHPLARLRAWHRILVAGALGLLAATLLPLALWEARVLAGWLAGALTYLLIVWWGMGRLDAAHTRLLASSLDPGTAALYALVVASSWISLGGVLLVTHAARALTGVDRWSHIGLALATLAVTWLLLQTVFALRYARRYYREEAGGLVFPGTAEPNYLDFAYFSAVIGMTSQVADVGISKPHMRRLVLVHGLISFAFNLMVLALILNLVASALD
;
A
#
# COMPACT_ATOMS: atom_id res chain seq x y z
N MET A 1 -15.46 5.10 -23.98
CA MET A 1 -15.39 6.42 -23.30
C MET A 1 -15.84 6.41 -21.84
N LYS A 2 -16.80 5.58 -21.38
CA LYS A 2 -17.25 5.57 -19.97
C LYS A 2 -16.20 5.17 -18.91
N THR A 3 -15.12 4.50 -19.31
CA THR A 3 -14.04 4.03 -18.41
C THR A 3 -13.02 5.10 -18.04
N LEU A 4 -13.03 6.24 -18.74
CA LEU A 4 -12.11 7.36 -18.54
C LEU A 4 -12.61 8.38 -17.51
N LEU A 5 -13.90 8.37 -17.18
CA LEU A 5 -14.50 9.34 -16.26
C LEU A 5 -14.47 8.83 -14.81
N PRO A 6 -14.35 9.74 -13.81
CA PRO A 6 -14.59 9.41 -12.41
C PRO A 6 -15.99 8.82 -12.18
N PHE A 7 -16.19 8.09 -11.08
CA PHE A 7 -17.50 7.59 -10.71
C PHE A 7 -18.48 8.75 -10.46
N SER A 8 -19.65 8.70 -11.11
CA SER A 8 -20.71 9.71 -11.00
C SER A 8 -21.63 9.44 -9.80
N HIS A 9 -21.09 9.50 -8.59
CA HIS A 9 -21.88 9.46 -7.36
C HIS A 9 -21.65 10.77 -6.59
N PRO A 10 -22.61 11.72 -6.62
CA PRO A 10 -22.43 13.05 -6.03
C PRO A 10 -22.23 13.03 -4.51
N GLU A 11 -22.64 11.96 -3.83
CA GLU A 11 -22.47 11.80 -2.38
C GLU A 11 -21.07 11.30 -1.98
N LEU A 12 -20.29 10.77 -2.93
CA LEU A 12 -18.92 10.36 -2.66
C LEU A 12 -17.98 11.56 -2.60
N HIS A 13 -17.02 11.53 -1.67
CA HIS A 13 -15.89 12.44 -1.63
C HIS A 13 -15.19 12.50 -3.01
N PRO A 14 -14.72 13.66 -3.51
CA PRO A 14 -14.14 13.77 -4.86
C PRO A 14 -13.00 12.77 -5.12
N LEU A 15 -12.15 12.53 -4.13
CA LEU A 15 -11.05 11.55 -4.21
C LEU A 15 -11.55 10.10 -4.30
N ALA A 16 -12.70 9.77 -3.71
CA ALA A 16 -13.29 8.42 -3.79
C ALA A 16 -13.83 8.12 -5.20
N ARG A 17 -14.20 9.16 -5.96
CA ARG A 17 -14.67 9.02 -7.34
C ARG A 17 -13.55 8.64 -8.32
N LEU A 18 -12.28 8.85 -7.93
CA LEU A 18 -11.14 8.48 -8.77
C LEU A 18 -11.08 6.95 -8.92
N ARG A 19 -11.03 6.48 -10.18
CA ARG A 19 -10.76 5.06 -10.50
C ARG A 19 -9.34 4.67 -10.12
N ALA A 20 -9.04 3.37 -10.01
CA ALA A 20 -7.75 2.89 -9.54
C ALA A 20 -6.58 3.46 -10.37
N TRP A 21 -6.73 3.52 -11.70
CA TRP A 21 -5.69 4.05 -12.59
C TRP A 21 -5.46 5.57 -12.43
N HIS A 22 -6.49 6.37 -12.16
CA HIS A 22 -6.34 7.81 -11.90
C HIS A 22 -5.46 8.05 -10.66
N ARG A 23 -5.70 7.27 -9.59
CA ARG A 23 -4.94 7.39 -8.35
C ARG A 23 -3.47 7.06 -8.56
N ILE A 24 -3.20 6.02 -9.36
CA ILE A 24 -1.83 5.61 -9.71
C ILE A 24 -1.15 6.67 -10.60
N LEU A 25 -1.86 7.28 -11.55
CA LEU A 25 -1.30 8.34 -12.37
C LEU A 25 -0.95 9.58 -11.55
N VAL A 26 -1.86 10.03 -10.68
CA VAL A 26 -1.60 11.18 -9.80
C VAL A 26 -0.43 10.89 -8.85
N ALA A 27 -0.41 9.70 -8.24
CA ALA A 27 0.69 9.25 -7.41
C ALA A 27 2.03 9.18 -8.17
N GLY A 28 2.03 8.63 -9.38
CA GLY A 28 3.22 8.53 -10.24
C GLY A 28 3.73 9.89 -10.68
N ALA A 29 2.84 10.81 -11.06
CA ALA A 29 3.20 12.16 -11.47
C ALA A 29 3.83 12.96 -10.31
N LEU A 30 3.23 12.90 -9.11
CA LEU A 30 3.77 13.56 -7.93
C LEU A 30 5.06 12.91 -7.42
N GLY A 31 5.18 11.59 -7.53
CA GLY A 31 6.44 10.88 -7.26
C GLY A 31 7.56 11.28 -8.22
N LEU A 32 7.27 11.37 -9.52
CA LEU A 32 8.23 11.82 -10.52
C LEU A 32 8.66 13.28 -10.27
N LEU A 33 7.69 14.16 -9.99
CA LEU A 33 7.97 15.55 -9.65
C LEU A 33 8.88 15.64 -8.42
N ALA A 34 8.57 14.91 -7.34
CA ALA A 34 9.40 14.87 -6.14
C ALA A 34 10.83 14.38 -6.44
N ALA A 35 11.00 13.38 -7.29
CA ALA A 35 12.33 12.94 -7.71
C ALA A 35 13.10 14.06 -8.41
N THR A 36 12.47 14.87 -9.26
CA THR A 36 13.16 15.96 -9.97
C THR A 36 13.69 17.08 -9.07
N LEU A 37 13.20 17.19 -7.83
CA LEU A 37 13.64 18.21 -6.87
C LEU A 37 15.01 17.89 -6.24
N LEU A 38 15.48 16.65 -6.35
CA LEU A 38 16.77 16.23 -5.78
C LEU A 38 17.91 16.29 -6.81
N PRO A 39 19.14 16.69 -6.40
CA PRO A 39 20.31 16.72 -7.27
C PRO A 39 20.61 15.37 -7.93
N LEU A 40 21.10 15.39 -9.17
CA LEU A 40 21.49 14.18 -9.92
C LEU A 40 22.64 13.40 -9.26
N ALA A 41 23.49 14.08 -8.49
CA ALA A 41 24.57 13.44 -7.74
C ALA A 41 24.07 12.48 -6.64
N LEU A 42 22.80 12.59 -6.23
CA LEU A 42 22.15 11.75 -5.23
C LEU A 42 21.09 10.86 -5.89
N TRP A 43 21.45 10.15 -6.96
CA TRP A 43 20.49 9.46 -7.81
C TRP A 43 19.75 8.33 -7.06
N GLU A 44 20.41 7.64 -6.11
CA GLU A 44 19.82 6.60 -5.28
C GLU A 44 18.70 7.18 -4.41
N ALA A 45 19.01 8.25 -3.67
CA ALA A 45 18.06 8.95 -2.81
C ALA A 45 16.94 9.60 -3.62
N ARG A 46 17.24 10.10 -4.82
CA ARG A 46 16.28 10.69 -5.74
C ARG A 46 15.20 9.70 -6.19
N VAL A 47 15.60 8.50 -6.60
CA VAL A 47 14.64 7.46 -7.00
C VAL A 47 13.80 7.01 -5.82
N LEU A 48 14.42 6.80 -4.65
CA LEU A 48 13.71 6.35 -3.45
C LEU A 48 12.75 7.42 -2.90
N ALA A 49 13.14 8.69 -2.91
CA ALA A 49 12.29 9.80 -2.51
C ALA A 49 11.08 9.96 -3.45
N GLY A 50 11.27 9.79 -4.76
CA GLY A 50 10.16 9.78 -5.72
C GLY A 50 9.17 8.65 -5.45
N TRP A 51 9.67 7.45 -5.14
CA TRP A 51 8.84 6.32 -4.71
C TRP A 51 8.08 6.65 -3.42
N LEU A 52 8.77 7.13 -2.38
CA LEU A 52 8.17 7.50 -1.10
C LEU A 52 7.03 8.52 -1.28
N ALA A 53 7.28 9.58 -2.06
CA ALA A 53 6.30 10.63 -2.34
C ALA A 53 5.09 10.09 -3.11
N GLY A 54 5.31 9.24 -4.13
CA GLY A 54 4.23 8.60 -4.87
C GLY A 54 3.40 7.66 -4.00
N ALA A 55 4.04 6.81 -3.20
CA ALA A 55 3.38 5.89 -2.28
C ALA A 55 2.55 6.63 -1.22
N LEU A 56 3.10 7.69 -0.61
CA LEU A 56 2.38 8.57 0.31
C LEU A 56 1.18 9.23 -0.36
N THR A 57 1.37 9.76 -1.56
CA THR A 57 0.28 10.37 -2.34
C THR A 57 -0.85 9.37 -2.57
N TYR A 58 -0.53 8.13 -2.98
CA TYR A 58 -1.52 7.09 -3.17
C TYR A 58 -2.27 6.77 -1.87
N LEU A 59 -1.55 6.61 -0.76
CA LEU A 59 -2.14 6.38 0.57
C LEU A 59 -3.08 7.52 0.95
N LEU A 60 -2.68 8.78 0.77
CA LEU A 60 -3.50 9.94 1.07
C LEU A 60 -4.77 9.95 0.21
N ILE A 61 -4.66 9.72 -1.10
CA ILE A 61 -5.84 9.66 -1.98
C ILE A 61 -6.83 8.59 -1.52
N VAL A 62 -6.33 7.40 -1.17
CA VAL A 62 -7.18 6.29 -0.72
C VAL A 62 -7.79 6.59 0.65
N TRP A 63 -7.00 6.97 1.64
CA TRP A 63 -7.48 7.10 3.02
C TRP A 63 -8.32 8.35 3.24
N TRP A 64 -7.99 9.46 2.58
CA TRP A 64 -8.81 10.68 2.65
C TRP A 64 -10.09 10.57 1.83
N GLY A 65 -10.06 9.83 0.72
CA GLY A 65 -11.25 9.58 -0.10
C GLY A 65 -12.16 8.49 0.45
N MET A 66 -11.60 7.35 0.85
CA MET A 66 -12.33 6.12 1.09
C MET A 66 -12.37 5.70 2.56
N GLY A 67 -11.44 6.19 3.38
CA GLY A 67 -11.33 5.79 4.79
C GLY A 67 -12.49 6.22 5.67
N ARG A 68 -13.32 7.17 5.20
CA ARG A 68 -14.51 7.68 5.92
C ARG A 68 -15.83 7.20 5.31
N LEU A 69 -15.79 6.30 4.34
CA LEU A 69 -17.01 5.79 3.73
C LEU A 69 -17.71 4.83 4.69
N ASP A 70 -19.02 4.98 4.82
CA ASP A 70 -19.87 3.99 5.50
C ASP A 70 -19.93 2.67 4.71
N ALA A 71 -20.68 1.71 5.24
CA ALA A 71 -20.81 0.40 4.62
C ALA A 71 -21.51 0.44 3.24
N ALA A 72 -22.52 1.29 3.07
CA ALA A 72 -23.27 1.43 1.82
C ALA A 72 -22.38 1.97 0.70
N HIS A 73 -21.64 3.04 0.97
CA HIS A 73 -20.69 3.65 0.04
C HIS A 73 -19.48 2.73 -0.22
N THR A 74 -19.01 2.01 0.81
CA THR A 74 -17.97 0.98 0.65
C THR A 74 -18.44 -0.10 -0.31
N ARG A 75 -19.65 -0.66 -0.11
CA ARG A 75 -20.26 -1.68 -0.98
C ARG A 75 -20.39 -1.17 -2.41
N LEU A 76 -20.89 0.05 -2.59
CA LEU A 76 -21.06 0.67 -3.90
C LEU A 76 -19.73 0.76 -4.66
N LEU A 77 -18.67 1.23 -4.00
CA LEU A 77 -17.36 1.39 -4.66
C LEU A 77 -16.63 0.07 -4.85
N ALA A 78 -16.75 -0.85 -3.89
CA ALA A 78 -16.12 -2.17 -3.95
C ALA A 78 -16.77 -3.10 -5.00
N SER A 79 -18.09 -3.00 -5.18
CA SER A 79 -18.82 -3.74 -6.22
C SER A 79 -18.60 -3.17 -7.62
N SER A 80 -18.12 -1.93 -7.75
CA SER A 80 -17.91 -1.29 -9.04
C SER A 80 -16.99 -2.08 -9.98
N LEU A 81 -17.36 -2.10 -11.26
CA LEU A 81 -16.54 -2.70 -12.31
C LEU A 81 -15.45 -1.70 -12.73
N ASP A 82 -14.26 -1.87 -12.17
CA ASP A 82 -13.06 -1.16 -12.61
C ASP A 82 -12.11 -2.15 -13.31
N PRO A 83 -12.14 -2.24 -14.66
CA PRO A 83 -11.30 -3.15 -15.43
C PRO A 83 -9.81 -2.96 -15.11
N GLY A 84 -9.07 -4.06 -15.05
CA GLY A 84 -7.62 -4.01 -14.82
C GLY A 84 -7.18 -3.73 -13.38
N THR A 85 -8.12 -3.51 -12.44
CA THR A 85 -7.76 -3.22 -11.03
C THR A 85 -6.94 -4.32 -10.36
N ALA A 86 -7.19 -5.59 -10.70
CA ALA A 86 -6.37 -6.70 -10.21
C ALA A 86 -4.91 -6.61 -10.70
N ALA A 87 -4.70 -6.23 -11.96
CA ALA A 87 -3.37 -6.03 -12.53
C ALA A 87 -2.69 -4.81 -11.91
N LEU A 88 -3.43 -3.73 -11.66
CA LEU A 88 -2.90 -2.54 -10.97
C LEU A 88 -2.46 -2.87 -9.54
N TYR A 89 -3.19 -3.72 -8.82
CA TYR A 89 -2.74 -4.18 -7.51
C TYR A 89 -1.52 -5.09 -7.57
N ALA A 90 -1.45 -5.98 -8.54
CA ALA A 90 -0.25 -6.79 -8.76
C ALA A 90 0.96 -5.89 -9.07
N LEU A 91 0.77 -4.85 -9.89
CA LEU A 91 1.79 -3.84 -10.18
C LEU A 91 2.24 -3.12 -8.91
N VAL A 92 1.32 -2.63 -8.07
CA VAL A 92 1.69 -1.96 -6.82
C VAL A 92 2.47 -2.89 -5.89
N VAL A 93 2.03 -4.15 -5.75
CA VAL A 93 2.76 -5.15 -4.96
C VAL A 93 4.16 -5.40 -5.53
N ALA A 94 4.29 -5.56 -6.84
CA ALA A 94 5.59 -5.76 -7.49
C ALA A 94 6.51 -4.55 -7.29
N SER A 95 5.99 -3.34 -7.46
CA SER A 95 6.77 -2.11 -7.25
C SER A 95 7.17 -1.92 -5.79
N SER A 96 6.35 -2.37 -4.82
CA SER A 96 6.73 -2.43 -3.40
C SER A 96 7.89 -3.38 -3.13
N TRP A 97 8.05 -4.46 -3.91
CA TRP A 97 9.22 -5.33 -3.80
C TRP A 97 10.46 -4.69 -4.43
N ILE A 98 10.29 -4.00 -5.56
CA ILE A 98 11.38 -3.24 -6.22
C ILE A 98 11.91 -2.13 -5.30
N SER A 99 11.03 -1.46 -4.55
CA SER A 99 11.45 -0.38 -3.64
C SER A 99 12.38 -0.86 -2.52
N LEU A 100 12.30 -2.14 -2.11
CA LEU A 100 13.25 -2.73 -1.16
C LEU A 100 14.68 -2.77 -1.72
N GLY A 101 14.84 -2.96 -3.03
CA GLY A 101 16.12 -2.79 -3.72
C GLY A 101 16.60 -1.33 -3.67
N GLY A 102 15.70 -0.37 -3.84
CA GLY A 102 16.02 1.06 -3.66
C GLY A 102 16.46 1.40 -2.24
N VAL A 103 15.83 0.78 -1.22
CA VAL A 103 16.26 0.91 0.18
C VAL A 103 17.67 0.39 0.38
N LEU A 104 18.01 -0.78 -0.19
CA LEU A 104 19.38 -1.32 -0.15
C LEU A 104 20.41 -0.37 -0.78
N LEU A 105 20.08 0.23 -1.93
CA LEU A 105 20.97 1.17 -2.60
C LEU A 105 21.22 2.41 -1.74
N VAL A 106 20.16 2.99 -1.17
CA VAL A 106 20.27 4.19 -0.33
C VAL A 106 21.00 3.90 0.98
N THR A 107 20.76 2.77 1.63
CA THR A 107 21.49 2.41 2.86
C THR A 107 22.95 2.07 2.57
N HIS A 108 23.27 1.50 1.41
CA HIS A 108 24.64 1.29 0.98
C HIS A 108 25.38 2.61 0.73
N ALA A 109 24.77 3.54 -0.01
CA ALA A 109 25.32 4.86 -0.24
C ALA A 109 25.55 5.64 1.07
N ALA A 110 24.66 5.49 2.05
CA ALA A 110 24.76 6.12 3.36
C ALA A 110 26.04 5.75 4.14
N ARG A 111 26.68 4.61 3.84
CA ARG A 111 27.93 4.19 4.52
C ARG A 111 29.12 5.08 4.19
N ALA A 112 29.12 5.73 3.03
CA ALA A 112 30.16 6.67 2.62
C ALA A 112 29.91 8.11 3.12
N LEU A 113 28.76 8.36 3.74
CA LEU A 113 28.34 9.67 4.22
C LEU A 113 28.58 9.79 5.73
N THR A 114 28.67 11.03 6.23
CA THR A 114 28.78 11.32 7.66
C THR A 114 27.79 12.40 8.08
N GLY A 115 27.59 12.56 9.40
CA GLY A 115 26.72 13.60 9.95
C GLY A 115 25.27 13.54 9.45
N VAL A 116 24.71 14.71 9.13
CA VAL A 116 23.29 14.87 8.75
C VAL A 116 22.94 14.12 7.47
N ASP A 117 23.86 14.06 6.50
CA ASP A 117 23.60 13.42 5.22
C ASP A 117 23.44 11.91 5.35
N ARG A 118 24.23 11.26 6.22
CA ARG A 118 24.04 9.84 6.55
C ARG A 118 22.66 9.59 7.17
N TRP A 119 22.29 10.39 8.17
CA TRP A 119 21.02 10.23 8.89
C TRP A 119 19.80 10.52 8.01
N SER A 120 19.90 11.43 7.04
CA SER A 120 18.81 11.71 6.10
C SER A 120 18.54 10.52 5.16
N HIS A 121 19.58 9.83 4.68
CA HIS A 121 19.46 8.61 3.87
C HIS A 121 18.85 7.46 4.68
N ILE A 122 19.28 7.30 5.92
CA ILE A 122 18.72 6.30 6.84
C ILE A 122 17.24 6.60 7.12
N GLY A 123 16.91 7.86 7.42
CA GLY A 123 15.52 8.28 7.62
C GLY A 123 14.65 8.03 6.40
N LEU A 124 15.15 8.34 5.19
CA LEU A 124 14.47 8.07 3.93
C LEU A 124 14.20 6.57 3.72
N ALA A 125 15.19 5.73 4.01
CA ALA A 125 15.06 4.27 3.94
C ALA A 125 13.98 3.77 4.91
N LEU A 126 14.03 4.14 6.19
CA LEU A 126 13.07 3.71 7.20
C LEU A 126 11.65 4.20 6.90
N ALA A 127 11.49 5.46 6.49
CA ALA A 127 10.21 6.00 6.05
C ALA A 127 9.66 5.24 4.85
N THR A 128 10.51 4.88 3.89
CA THR A 128 10.11 4.09 2.72
C THR A 128 9.65 2.69 3.09
N LEU A 129 10.33 2.02 4.03
CA LEU A 129 9.89 0.71 4.53
C LEU A 129 8.50 0.80 5.18
N ALA A 130 8.28 1.78 6.07
CA ALA A 130 7.01 1.97 6.74
C ALA A 130 5.87 2.30 5.77
N VAL A 131 6.09 3.22 4.83
CA VAL A 131 5.10 3.60 3.82
C VAL A 131 4.80 2.46 2.85
N THR A 132 5.82 1.71 2.45
CA THR A 132 5.64 0.54 1.56
C THR A 132 4.85 -0.56 2.25
N TRP A 133 5.06 -0.78 3.56
CA TRP A 133 4.25 -1.70 4.37
C TRP A 133 2.78 -1.26 4.39
N LEU A 134 2.52 0.02 4.72
CA LEU A 134 1.16 0.57 4.75
C LEU A 134 0.47 0.49 3.38
N LEU A 135 1.23 0.69 2.30
CA LEU A 135 0.74 0.57 0.93
C LEU A 135 0.28 -0.85 0.62
N LEU A 136 1.07 -1.87 0.99
CA LEU A 136 0.68 -3.28 0.85
C LEU A 136 -0.62 -3.56 1.59
N GLN A 137 -0.74 -3.13 2.85
CA GLN A 137 -1.97 -3.32 3.63
C GLN A 137 -3.17 -2.61 2.99
N THR A 138 -2.95 -1.41 2.47
CA THR A 138 -4.01 -0.65 1.81
C THR A 138 -4.50 -1.35 0.55
N VAL A 139 -3.62 -1.87 -0.33
CA VAL A 139 -4.12 -2.55 -1.53
C VAL A 139 -4.78 -3.89 -1.22
N PHE A 140 -4.30 -4.63 -0.22
CA PHE A 140 -4.98 -5.85 0.22
C PHE A 140 -6.34 -5.57 0.86
N ALA A 141 -6.47 -4.54 1.68
CA ALA A 141 -7.77 -4.08 2.21
C ALA A 141 -8.77 -3.81 1.08
N LEU A 142 -8.35 -3.06 0.04
CA LEU A 142 -9.20 -2.80 -1.11
C LEU A 142 -9.53 -4.08 -1.91
N ARG A 143 -8.60 -5.03 -2.02
CA ARG A 143 -8.86 -6.33 -2.65
C ARG A 143 -9.86 -7.17 -1.85
N TYR A 144 -9.76 -7.18 -0.53
CA TYR A 144 -10.73 -7.85 0.33
C TYR A 144 -12.12 -7.25 0.17
N ALA A 145 -12.25 -5.92 0.24
CA ALA A 145 -13.52 -5.23 0.05
C ALA A 145 -14.17 -5.60 -1.29
N ARG A 146 -13.43 -5.53 -2.40
CA ARG A 146 -13.94 -5.93 -3.71
C ARG A 146 -14.34 -7.40 -3.77
N ARG A 147 -13.53 -8.28 -3.18
CA ARG A 147 -13.80 -9.72 -3.21
C ARG A 147 -14.99 -10.11 -2.35
N TYR A 148 -15.24 -9.37 -1.27
CA TYR A 148 -16.36 -9.53 -0.36
C TYR A 148 -17.67 -9.04 -0.99
N TYR A 149 -17.65 -7.85 -1.62
CA TYR A 149 -18.85 -7.19 -2.13
C TYR A 149 -19.23 -7.51 -3.59
N ARG A 150 -18.32 -8.07 -4.40
CA ARG A 150 -18.70 -8.57 -5.74
C ARG A 150 -19.48 -9.88 -5.63
N GLU A 151 -20.60 -9.96 -6.35
CA GLU A 151 -21.45 -11.17 -6.48
C GLU A 151 -21.93 -11.75 -5.14
N GLU A 152 -22.12 -10.90 -4.12
CA GLU A 152 -22.47 -11.34 -2.74
C GLU A 152 -21.49 -12.39 -2.19
N ALA A 153 -20.24 -12.35 -2.65
CA ALA A 153 -19.34 -13.45 -2.43
C ALA A 153 -18.88 -13.55 -0.98
N GLY A 154 -19.03 -12.54 -0.12
CA GLY A 154 -18.78 -12.63 1.31
C GLY A 154 -17.40 -13.23 1.62
N GLY A 155 -17.34 -14.22 2.52
CA GLY A 155 -16.14 -15.02 2.73
C GLY A 155 -15.24 -14.56 3.87
N LEU A 156 -15.56 -13.41 4.46
CA LEU A 156 -15.07 -12.95 5.77
C LEU A 156 -16.27 -12.80 6.71
N VAL A 157 -16.08 -13.03 8.00
CA VAL A 157 -17.10 -12.93 9.04
C VAL A 157 -16.59 -11.95 10.09
N PHE A 158 -17.05 -10.71 10.01
CA PHE A 158 -16.68 -9.66 10.95
C PHE A 158 -17.56 -9.73 12.20
N PRO A 159 -16.99 -9.61 13.41
CA PRO A 159 -17.79 -9.55 14.62
C PRO A 159 -18.59 -8.25 14.66
N GLY A 160 -19.88 -8.34 15.02
CA GLY A 160 -20.73 -7.17 15.24
C GLY A 160 -21.23 -6.44 13.98
N THR A 161 -20.83 -6.85 12.76
CA THR A 161 -21.37 -6.26 11.52
C THR A 161 -21.40 -7.25 10.35
N ALA A 162 -22.49 -7.25 9.60
CA ALA A 162 -22.59 -7.93 8.31
C ALA A 162 -22.19 -7.02 7.13
N GLU A 163 -22.05 -5.72 7.39
CA GLU A 163 -21.77 -4.69 6.39
C GLU A 163 -20.46 -3.96 6.74
N PRO A 164 -19.30 -4.60 6.49
CA PRO A 164 -17.99 -4.02 6.80
C PRO A 164 -17.62 -2.84 5.89
N ASN A 165 -17.11 -1.75 6.47
CA ASN A 165 -16.57 -0.63 5.71
C ASN A 165 -15.07 -0.82 5.39
N TYR A 166 -14.45 0.14 4.70
CA TYR A 166 -13.01 0.03 4.35
C TYR A 166 -12.06 -0.05 5.55
N LEU A 167 -12.43 0.51 6.72
CA LEU A 167 -11.62 0.39 7.94
C LEU A 167 -11.64 -1.03 8.47
N ASP A 168 -12.78 -1.74 8.40
CA ASP A 168 -12.88 -3.15 8.80
C ASP A 168 -11.96 -4.03 7.94
N PHE A 169 -11.96 -3.83 6.62
CA PHE A 169 -11.05 -4.55 5.73
C PHE A 169 -9.58 -4.20 5.94
N ALA A 170 -9.28 -2.96 6.33
CA ALA A 170 -7.92 -2.55 6.63
C ALA A 170 -7.43 -3.07 7.98
N TYR A 171 -8.31 -3.14 8.98
CA TYR A 171 -8.06 -3.86 10.22
C TYR A 171 -7.69 -5.31 9.90
N PHE A 172 -8.54 -6.01 9.14
CA PHE A 172 -8.26 -7.39 8.74
C PHE A 172 -6.95 -7.53 7.96
N SER A 173 -6.69 -6.62 7.02
CA SER A 173 -5.44 -6.60 6.26
C SER A 173 -4.24 -6.42 7.17
N ALA A 174 -4.25 -5.42 8.05
CA ALA A 174 -3.14 -5.13 8.95
C ALA A 174 -2.84 -6.30 9.89
N VAL A 175 -3.87 -7.00 10.40
CA VAL A 175 -3.68 -8.21 11.22
C VAL A 175 -2.89 -9.28 10.46
N ILE A 176 -3.28 -9.57 9.21
CA ILE A 176 -2.52 -10.50 8.36
C ILE A 176 -1.10 -9.97 8.09
N GLY A 177 -0.98 -8.66 7.85
CA GLY A 177 0.27 -7.97 7.56
C GLY A 177 1.31 -7.99 8.68
N MET A 178 0.86 -7.93 9.94
CA MET A 178 1.70 -8.01 11.11
C MET A 178 2.17 -9.44 11.41
N THR A 179 1.59 -10.46 10.77
CA THR A 179 1.97 -11.88 10.83
C THR A 179 1.96 -12.53 12.23
N SER A 180 1.40 -11.84 13.23
CA SER A 180 1.52 -12.23 14.64
C SER A 180 0.23 -12.06 15.45
N GLN A 181 -0.88 -11.70 14.81
CA GLN A 181 -2.15 -11.43 15.51
C GLN A 181 -3.26 -12.41 15.12
N VAL A 182 -4.04 -12.83 16.13
CA VAL A 182 -5.31 -13.54 15.93
C VAL A 182 -6.34 -12.51 15.49
N ALA A 183 -6.79 -12.58 14.23
CA ALA A 183 -7.95 -11.81 13.79
C ALA A 183 -9.20 -12.38 14.46
N ASP A 184 -10.08 -11.51 14.97
CA ASP A 184 -11.46 -11.87 15.34
C ASP A 184 -12.36 -12.06 14.12
N VAL A 185 -11.85 -11.78 12.91
CA VAL A 185 -12.52 -11.97 11.63
C VAL A 185 -12.32 -13.40 11.11
N GLY A 186 -13.41 -14.16 11.02
CA GLY A 186 -13.41 -15.53 10.49
C GLY A 186 -13.34 -15.57 8.96
N ILE A 187 -12.71 -16.61 8.39
CA ILE A 187 -12.64 -16.80 6.93
C ILE A 187 -13.57 -17.95 6.51
N SER A 188 -14.75 -17.63 5.98
CA SER A 188 -15.81 -18.62 5.71
C SER A 188 -15.72 -19.30 4.35
N LYS A 189 -15.08 -18.69 3.32
CA LYS A 189 -15.09 -19.22 1.95
C LYS A 189 -13.68 -19.54 1.40
N PRO A 190 -13.53 -20.60 0.56
CA PRO A 190 -12.23 -21.03 0.04
C PRO A 190 -11.47 -19.96 -0.76
N HIS A 191 -12.19 -19.14 -1.53
CA HIS A 191 -11.55 -18.10 -2.34
C HIS A 191 -10.92 -17.00 -1.49
N MET A 192 -11.49 -16.68 -0.31
CA MET A 192 -10.89 -15.75 0.63
C MET A 192 -9.65 -16.36 1.28
N ARG A 193 -9.70 -17.65 1.66
CA ARG A 193 -8.51 -18.36 2.17
C ARG A 193 -7.32 -18.30 1.23
N ARG A 194 -7.55 -18.45 -0.09
CA ARG A 194 -6.48 -18.32 -1.11
C ARG A 194 -5.90 -16.90 -1.16
N LEU A 195 -6.74 -15.87 -1.06
CA LEU A 195 -6.29 -14.48 -1.03
C LEU A 195 -5.50 -14.18 0.25
N VAL A 196 -5.98 -14.66 1.40
CA VAL A 196 -5.30 -14.53 2.69
C VAL A 196 -3.95 -15.25 2.66
N LEU A 197 -3.86 -16.45 2.08
CA LEU A 197 -2.60 -17.18 1.94
C LEU A 197 -1.57 -16.36 1.15
N VAL A 198 -1.96 -15.81 0.00
CA VAL A 198 -1.08 -14.96 -0.82
C VAL A 198 -0.66 -13.71 -0.03
N HIS A 199 -1.59 -13.06 0.66
CA HIS A 199 -1.27 -11.89 1.48
C HIS A 199 -0.27 -12.25 2.60
N GLY A 200 -0.53 -13.30 3.36
CA GLY A 200 0.32 -13.75 4.47
C GLY A 200 1.73 -14.12 4.01
N LEU A 201 1.89 -14.82 2.89
CA LEU A 201 3.22 -15.14 2.33
C LEU A 201 3.99 -13.87 1.93
N ILE A 202 3.32 -12.93 1.27
CA ILE A 202 3.93 -11.65 0.89
C ILE A 202 4.33 -10.84 2.13
N SER A 203 3.45 -10.76 3.13
CA SER A 203 3.72 -10.05 4.38
C SER A 203 4.85 -10.68 5.18
N PHE A 204 4.89 -12.00 5.29
CA PHE A 204 5.97 -12.71 5.97
C PHE A 204 7.32 -12.44 5.31
N ALA A 205 7.41 -12.58 3.98
CA ALA A 205 8.63 -12.32 3.25
C ALA A 205 9.05 -10.84 3.35
N PHE A 206 8.10 -9.90 3.30
CA PHE A 206 8.36 -8.47 3.47
C PHE A 206 8.92 -8.17 4.87
N ASN A 207 8.30 -8.71 5.92
CA ASN A 207 8.75 -8.53 7.31
C ASN A 207 10.16 -9.10 7.53
N LEU A 208 10.46 -10.27 6.93
CA LEU A 208 11.81 -10.85 6.98
C LEU A 208 12.85 -9.95 6.29
N MET A 209 12.50 -9.39 5.13
CA MET A 209 13.37 -8.46 4.41
C MET A 209 13.61 -7.18 5.22
N VAL A 210 12.55 -6.57 5.76
CA VAL A 210 12.66 -5.39 6.63
C VAL A 210 13.59 -5.68 7.81
N LEU A 211 13.42 -6.82 8.49
CA LEU A 211 14.28 -7.23 9.58
C LEU A 211 15.75 -7.34 9.12
N ALA A 212 16.01 -8.00 8.00
CA ALA A 212 17.37 -8.13 7.45
C ALA A 212 17.99 -6.77 7.11
N LEU A 213 17.22 -5.85 6.54
CA LEU A 213 17.66 -4.48 6.21
C LEU A 213 18.00 -3.68 7.48
N ILE A 214 17.16 -3.77 8.52
CA ILE A 214 17.41 -3.11 9.79
C ILE A 214 18.66 -3.67 10.46
N LEU A 215 18.85 -4.99 10.47
CA LEU A 215 20.06 -5.61 11.04
C LEU A 215 21.32 -5.16 10.29
N ASN A 216 21.28 -5.11 8.96
CA ASN A 216 22.38 -4.62 8.14
C ASN A 216 22.70 -3.15 8.47
N LEU A 217 21.66 -2.33 8.63
CA LEU A 217 21.80 -0.93 9.00
C LEU A 217 22.43 -0.76 10.39
N VAL A 218 21.94 -1.49 11.39
CA VAL A 218 22.47 -1.46 12.76
C VAL A 218 23.93 -1.91 12.80
N ALA A 219 24.26 -3.02 12.13
CA ALA A 219 25.65 -3.47 12.02
C ALA A 219 26.55 -2.37 11.44
N SER A 220 26.13 -1.74 10.33
CA SER A 220 26.90 -0.66 9.72
C SER A 220 27.01 0.62 10.56
N ALA A 221 26.13 0.81 11.54
CA ALA A 221 26.16 1.96 12.45
C ALA A 221 27.06 1.74 13.66
N LEU A 222 27.39 0.49 13.97
CA LEU A 222 28.29 0.10 15.06
C LEU A 222 29.74 -0.08 14.59
N ASP A 223 29.95 -0.31 13.29
CA ASP A 223 31.24 -0.28 12.60
C ASP A 223 31.70 1.15 12.28
#